data_AF-A0A9E5DBQ8-F1
#
_entry.id   AF-A0A9E5DBQ8-F1
#
_cell.length_a   1.000
_cell.length_b   1.000
_cell.length_c   1.000
_cell.angle_alpha   90.00
_cell.angle_beta   90.00
_cell.angle_gamma   90.00
#
_symmetry.space_group_name_H-M   'P 1'
#
loop_
_entity.id
_entity.type
_entity.pdbx_description
1 polymer ?
#
loop_
_entity_poly.entity_id
_entity_poly.type
_entity_poly.pdbx_seq_one_letter_code
_entity_poly.pdbx_strand_id
1 'polypeptide(L)'
;MALVLMTFGTASAGTITVNNSTGPVANFTSIQDAVDDVNTMAGDTILVYSGFYEENVDVDKELTIISHSGNPDDTIVKGADSGDYVFYVNANNVGISGFHVIAFPNYTISPGVILLEGTEGCVVTDNIVFGDTNSMSGITLSHSSNNTLTNNTVTRVSCIDLSSGIKLSYSNNNTLTNNNASDNGCGIWLSDSSNNTLTSNTASDNEYGLHLWNSDNNTLTSNTASNNLIGIVHLGGSSNLLTSNTVSDNHGEGIYLSGSNNTLTSNTVSDNHYGIYLRDSIDNFIYNNYFNNSDNVDMRASSTGNIWNITQTPGTNIVGGPYLGGNYWAKPDGTGFSQINLDIDHDGFCDFQFDFAGNTDYLPLHLYEAPELTPIEKLEILKEYVDGLDEEDADASTKHVLDVKLDNVINKLDKGDDDKAIKKLEGFIKFVGIMERQDKLGDEQAEYITNEANRIIELIRNSEG
;
A
#
# COMPACT_ATOMS: atom_id res chain seq x y z
N MET A 1 -19.19 -58.13 21.22
CA MET A 1 -18.96 -56.95 20.38
C MET A 1 -20.00 -55.90 20.75
N ALA A 2 -19.62 -54.90 21.53
CA ALA A 2 -20.44 -53.72 21.77
C ALA A 2 -19.73 -52.56 21.06
N LEU A 3 -20.38 -52.06 20.00
CA LEU A 3 -19.95 -50.90 19.22
C LEU A 3 -20.29 -49.66 20.04
N VAL A 4 -19.27 -49.04 20.65
CA VAL A 4 -19.41 -47.70 21.24
C VAL A 4 -19.28 -46.72 20.08
N LEU A 5 -20.42 -46.18 19.65
CA LEU A 5 -20.48 -45.03 18.76
C LEU A 5 -20.12 -43.80 19.62
N MET A 6 -18.85 -43.37 19.62
CA MET A 6 -18.51 -42.02 20.06
C MET A 6 -18.95 -41.06 18.97
N THR A 7 -20.09 -40.42 19.17
CA THR A 7 -20.48 -39.25 18.40
C THR A 7 -19.62 -38.09 18.87
N PHE A 8 -18.64 -37.67 18.06
CA PHE A 8 -18.09 -36.33 18.17
C PHE A 8 -19.21 -35.38 17.77
N GLY A 9 -19.84 -34.76 18.77
CA GLY A 9 -20.70 -33.61 18.51
C GLY A 9 -19.79 -32.48 18.03
N THR A 10 -19.85 -32.17 16.75
CA THR A 10 -19.49 -30.83 16.27
C THR A 10 -20.52 -29.90 16.89
N ALA A 11 -20.21 -29.32 18.04
CA ALA A 11 -21.04 -28.26 18.60
C ALA A 11 -21.04 -27.13 17.57
N SER A 12 -22.21 -26.84 17.00
CA SER A 12 -22.40 -25.63 16.22
C SER A 12 -22.23 -24.46 17.18
N ALA A 13 -21.42 -23.47 16.80
CA ALA A 13 -21.35 -22.20 17.52
C ALA A 13 -22.77 -21.66 17.78
N GLY A 14 -23.05 -21.34 19.04
CA GLY A 14 -24.27 -20.71 19.49
C GLY A 14 -24.23 -19.19 19.28
N THR A 15 -25.40 -18.57 19.34
CA THR A 15 -25.54 -17.10 19.37
C THR A 15 -26.18 -16.68 20.68
N ILE A 16 -25.44 -15.91 21.48
CA ILE A 16 -25.89 -15.26 22.70
C ILE A 16 -26.22 -13.81 22.35
N THR A 17 -27.35 -13.30 22.84
CA THR A 17 -27.77 -11.91 22.58
C THR A 17 -27.62 -11.03 23.82
N VAL A 18 -27.16 -9.80 23.61
CA VAL A 18 -27.01 -8.78 24.66
C VAL A 18 -27.79 -7.51 24.28
N ASN A 19 -28.64 -7.00 25.18
CA ASN A 19 -29.38 -5.75 24.98
C ASN A 19 -29.69 -5.06 26.32
N ASN A 20 -29.28 -3.80 26.49
CA ASN A 20 -29.52 -3.02 27.70
C ASN A 20 -30.60 -1.92 27.56
N SER A 21 -31.25 -1.85 26.41
CA SER A 21 -32.23 -0.82 26.05
C SER A 21 -33.63 -1.40 25.83
N THR A 22 -34.61 -0.55 25.47
CA THR A 22 -36.02 -0.94 25.23
C THR A 22 -36.24 -1.74 23.93
N GLY A 23 -35.23 -2.50 23.48
CA GLY A 23 -35.24 -3.27 22.24
C GLY A 23 -35.71 -4.73 22.42
N PRO A 24 -35.28 -5.65 21.54
CA PRO A 24 -35.59 -7.08 21.62
C PRO A 24 -35.17 -7.68 22.97
N VAL A 25 -35.95 -8.64 23.49
CA VAL A 25 -35.54 -9.41 24.66
C VAL A 25 -34.26 -10.17 24.30
N ALA A 26 -33.21 -9.95 25.08
CA ALA A 26 -31.91 -10.58 24.93
C ALA A 26 -31.64 -11.57 26.07
N ASN A 27 -30.60 -12.39 25.92
CA ASN A 27 -30.18 -13.33 26.96
C ASN A 27 -29.59 -12.59 28.16
N PHE A 28 -28.84 -11.51 27.88
CA PHE A 28 -28.15 -10.70 28.89
C PHE A 28 -28.36 -9.21 28.65
N THR A 29 -28.09 -8.41 29.69
CA THR A 29 -28.10 -6.94 29.63
C THR A 29 -26.69 -6.33 29.62
N SER A 30 -25.65 -7.12 29.93
CA SER A 30 -24.23 -6.73 29.90
C SER A 30 -23.46 -7.69 28.99
N ILE A 31 -22.40 -7.18 28.36
CA ILE A 31 -21.49 -7.98 27.55
C ILE A 31 -20.68 -8.90 28.47
N GLN A 32 -20.16 -8.40 29.59
CA GLN A 32 -19.39 -9.23 30.54
C GLN A 32 -20.24 -10.39 31.09
N ASP A 33 -21.50 -10.16 31.49
CA ASP A 33 -22.37 -11.23 31.98
C ASP A 33 -22.54 -12.35 30.92
N ALA A 34 -22.58 -11.99 29.63
CA ALA A 34 -22.64 -12.95 28.54
C ALA A 34 -21.33 -13.71 28.35
N VAL A 35 -20.18 -13.08 28.54
CA VAL A 35 -18.86 -13.73 28.51
C VAL A 35 -18.70 -14.70 29.68
N ASP A 36 -19.10 -14.29 30.88
CA ASP A 36 -18.97 -15.06 32.13
C ASP A 36 -19.91 -16.27 32.18
N ASP A 37 -21.00 -16.27 31.42
CA ASP A 37 -21.99 -17.35 31.46
C ASP A 37 -21.35 -18.72 31.19
N VAL A 38 -21.73 -19.68 32.02
CA VAL A 38 -21.21 -21.05 31.95
C VAL A 38 -21.67 -21.81 30.70
N ASN A 39 -22.72 -21.33 30.04
CA ASN A 39 -23.23 -21.91 28.79
C ASN A 39 -22.75 -21.15 27.55
N THR A 40 -22.04 -20.03 27.72
CA THR A 40 -21.28 -19.40 26.64
C THR A 40 -19.99 -20.19 26.45
N MET A 41 -19.93 -20.96 25.37
CA MET A 41 -18.88 -21.91 25.06
C MET A 41 -17.89 -21.33 24.05
N ALA A 42 -16.68 -21.91 24.01
CA ALA A 42 -15.69 -21.56 23.00
C ALA A 42 -16.25 -21.73 21.57
N GLY A 43 -16.03 -20.73 20.73
CA GLY A 43 -16.54 -20.62 19.36
C GLY A 43 -17.89 -19.90 19.25
N ASP A 44 -18.57 -19.60 20.36
CA ASP A 44 -19.86 -18.92 20.33
C ASP A 44 -19.75 -17.44 19.91
N THR A 45 -20.88 -16.92 19.43
CA THR A 45 -21.03 -15.50 19.06
C THR A 45 -21.85 -14.75 20.10
N ILE A 46 -21.32 -13.66 20.64
CA ILE A 46 -22.06 -12.66 21.41
C ILE A 46 -22.49 -11.54 20.46
N LEU A 47 -23.79 -11.47 20.19
CA LEU A 47 -24.43 -10.49 19.32
C LEU A 47 -25.02 -9.35 20.17
N VAL A 48 -24.39 -8.18 20.12
CA VAL A 48 -24.70 -7.02 20.96
C VAL A 48 -25.60 -6.04 20.20
N TYR A 49 -26.81 -5.81 20.68
CA TYR A 49 -27.71 -4.82 20.10
C TYR A 49 -27.25 -3.38 20.38
N SER A 50 -27.70 -2.44 19.55
CA SER A 50 -27.43 -1.01 19.71
C SER A 50 -27.78 -0.51 21.12
N GLY A 51 -26.88 0.26 21.71
CA GLY A 51 -26.98 0.69 23.10
C GLY A 51 -25.71 1.35 23.61
N PHE A 52 -25.78 1.83 24.85
CA PHE A 52 -24.65 2.42 25.56
C PHE A 52 -24.29 1.53 26.75
N TYR A 53 -23.16 0.84 26.66
CA TYR A 53 -22.68 -0.14 27.62
C TYR A 53 -21.54 0.50 28.42
N GLU A 54 -21.71 0.63 29.73
CA GLU A 54 -20.66 1.12 30.63
C GLU A 54 -20.11 -0.07 31.42
N GLU A 55 -19.05 -0.69 30.88
CA GLU A 55 -18.44 -1.90 31.41
C GLU A 55 -16.99 -2.05 30.91
N ASN A 56 -16.19 -2.84 31.62
CA ASN A 56 -14.91 -3.36 31.18
C ASN A 56 -15.12 -4.85 30.90
N VAL A 57 -14.65 -5.33 29.76
CA VAL A 57 -14.95 -6.66 29.24
C VAL A 57 -13.68 -7.51 29.18
N ASP A 58 -13.58 -8.48 30.07
CA ASP A 58 -12.54 -9.50 30.11
C ASP A 58 -12.98 -10.71 29.25
N VAL A 59 -12.25 -10.96 28.17
CA VAL A 59 -12.53 -12.04 27.21
C VAL A 59 -11.50 -13.15 27.36
N ASP A 60 -11.88 -14.17 28.14
CA ASP A 60 -11.03 -15.31 28.53
C ASP A 60 -11.35 -16.63 27.81
N LYS A 61 -12.25 -16.58 26.82
CA LYS A 61 -12.67 -17.71 25.98
C LYS A 61 -12.63 -17.30 24.50
N GLU A 62 -12.42 -18.28 23.62
CA GLU A 62 -12.56 -18.09 22.17
C GLU A 62 -14.00 -17.68 21.85
N LEU A 63 -14.22 -16.41 21.52
CA LEU A 63 -15.56 -15.84 21.30
C LEU A 63 -15.54 -14.84 20.14
N THR A 64 -16.66 -14.75 19.43
CA THR A 64 -16.90 -13.67 18.46
C THR A 64 -17.88 -12.67 19.05
N ILE A 65 -17.41 -11.49 19.43
CA ILE A 65 -18.22 -10.41 20.02
C ILE A 65 -18.45 -9.35 18.94
N ILE A 66 -19.71 -9.17 18.52
CA ILE A 66 -20.06 -8.30 17.39
C ILE A 66 -21.25 -7.41 17.70
N SER A 67 -21.17 -6.17 17.23
CA SER A 67 -22.32 -5.28 17.17
C SER A 67 -23.32 -5.76 16.11
N HIS A 68 -24.59 -5.89 16.50
CA HIS A 68 -25.67 -6.31 15.61
C HIS A 68 -25.88 -5.32 14.45
N SER A 69 -25.71 -4.01 14.67
CA SER A 69 -25.87 -3.02 13.60
C SER A 69 -24.72 -3.08 12.60
N GLY A 70 -23.53 -3.52 13.03
CA GLY A 70 -22.28 -3.40 12.28
C GLY A 70 -21.78 -1.95 12.14
N ASN A 71 -22.52 -0.96 12.65
CA ASN A 71 -22.16 0.44 12.64
C ASN A 71 -21.66 0.86 14.04
N PRO A 72 -20.38 1.20 14.20
CA PRO A 72 -19.78 1.58 15.49
C PRO A 72 -20.57 2.61 16.28
N ASP A 73 -21.13 3.63 15.62
CA ASP A 73 -21.83 4.73 16.30
C ASP A 73 -23.11 4.29 17.05
N ASP A 74 -23.67 3.12 16.71
CA ASP A 74 -24.91 2.64 17.32
C ASP A 74 -24.67 1.81 18.60
N THR A 75 -23.46 1.27 18.78
CA THR A 75 -23.12 0.36 19.89
C THR A 75 -21.86 0.84 20.58
N ILE A 76 -22.06 1.62 21.64
CA ILE A 76 -20.98 2.28 22.37
C ILE A 76 -20.62 1.43 23.59
N VAL A 77 -19.35 1.08 23.73
CA VAL A 77 -18.80 0.43 24.93
C VAL A 77 -17.80 1.38 25.57
N LYS A 78 -18.13 1.87 26.76
CA LYS A 78 -17.31 2.80 27.51
C LYS A 78 -16.80 2.10 28.76
N GLY A 79 -15.49 2.17 29.01
CA GLY A 79 -14.89 1.62 30.24
C GLY A 79 -15.59 2.17 31.48
N ALA A 80 -15.80 1.32 32.49
CA ALA A 80 -16.41 1.67 33.77
C ALA A 80 -15.35 1.93 34.87
N ASP A 81 -14.19 1.26 34.79
CA ASP A 81 -13.00 1.47 35.60
C ASP A 81 -11.87 2.06 34.74
N SER A 82 -11.28 3.15 35.23
CA SER A 82 -10.16 3.84 34.59
C SER A 82 -8.80 3.15 34.74
N GLY A 83 -8.69 2.21 35.68
CA GLY A 83 -7.48 1.42 35.89
C GLY A 83 -7.33 0.23 34.96
N ASP A 84 -8.32 0.00 34.08
CA ASP A 84 -8.44 -1.20 33.27
C ASP A 84 -8.77 -0.87 31.81
N TYR A 85 -8.59 -1.86 30.92
CA TYR A 85 -8.95 -1.77 29.52
C TYR A 85 -10.47 -1.91 29.34
N VAL A 86 -11.03 -1.32 28.28
CA VAL A 86 -12.45 -1.52 27.95
C VAL A 86 -12.67 -2.94 27.44
N PHE A 87 -11.75 -3.44 26.62
CA PHE A 87 -11.66 -4.84 26.27
C PHE A 87 -10.27 -5.36 26.64
N TYR A 88 -10.22 -6.35 27.52
CA TYR A 88 -9.03 -7.12 27.81
C TYR A 88 -9.20 -8.53 27.27
N VAL A 89 -8.38 -8.89 26.28
CA VAL A 89 -8.46 -10.16 25.56
C VAL A 89 -7.22 -10.98 25.88
N ASN A 90 -7.41 -12.12 26.53
CA ASN A 90 -6.32 -13.05 26.85
C ASN A 90 -6.61 -14.49 26.36
N ALA A 91 -7.64 -14.65 25.51
CA ALA A 91 -7.92 -15.87 24.78
C ALA A 91 -7.59 -15.73 23.28
N ASN A 92 -7.23 -16.86 22.67
CA ASN A 92 -6.97 -16.94 21.24
C ASN A 92 -8.27 -16.93 20.43
N ASN A 93 -8.15 -16.63 19.14
CA ASN A 93 -9.25 -16.69 18.16
C ASN A 93 -10.46 -15.83 18.53
N VAL A 94 -10.25 -14.74 19.28
CA VAL A 94 -11.31 -13.81 19.65
C VAL A 94 -11.59 -12.82 18.52
N GLY A 95 -12.87 -12.62 18.21
CA GLY A 95 -13.34 -11.59 17.29
C GLY A 95 -13.97 -10.41 18.05
N ILE A 96 -13.57 -9.17 17.73
CA ILE A 96 -14.22 -7.94 18.23
C ILE A 96 -14.55 -7.03 17.05
N SER A 97 -15.83 -6.73 16.84
CA SER A 97 -16.23 -5.92 15.69
C SER A 97 -17.46 -5.02 15.84
N GLY A 98 -17.38 -3.86 15.19
CA GLY A 98 -18.52 -2.96 14.98
C GLY A 98 -18.85 -2.08 16.17
N PHE A 99 -17.90 -1.84 17.07
CA PHE A 99 -18.12 -1.05 18.29
C PHE A 99 -17.48 0.33 18.23
N HIS A 100 -18.13 1.30 18.87
CA HIS A 100 -17.47 2.52 19.31
C HIS A 100 -16.98 2.32 20.75
N VAL A 101 -15.67 2.14 20.93
CA VAL A 101 -15.04 1.84 22.20
C VAL A 101 -14.38 3.10 22.77
N ILE A 102 -14.75 3.50 23.98
CA ILE A 102 -14.32 4.76 24.58
C ILE A 102 -13.64 4.51 25.93
N ALA A 103 -12.42 5.01 26.10
CA ALA A 103 -11.73 5.01 27.39
C ALA A 103 -12.53 5.73 28.49
N PHE A 104 -12.29 5.38 29.76
CA PHE A 104 -12.83 6.15 30.88
C PHE A 104 -12.08 7.48 31.05
N PRO A 105 -12.75 8.65 31.11
CA PRO A 105 -12.07 9.93 31.28
C PRO A 105 -11.68 10.21 32.74
N ASN A 106 -10.57 10.92 32.95
CA ASN A 106 -10.14 11.56 34.22
C ASN A 106 -9.26 10.73 35.18
N TYR A 107 -8.44 9.81 34.68
CA TYR A 107 -7.37 9.22 35.48
C TYR A 107 -5.99 9.75 35.07
N THR A 108 -5.01 9.66 35.96
CA THR A 108 -3.69 10.23 35.73
C THR A 108 -2.88 9.48 34.67
N ILE A 109 -3.13 8.17 34.45
CA ILE A 109 -2.57 7.33 33.36
C ILE A 109 -3.51 6.14 33.11
N SER A 110 -4.18 6.05 31.95
CA SER A 110 -4.98 4.87 31.55
C SER A 110 -4.12 3.90 30.73
N PRO A 111 -4.13 2.58 31.03
CA PRO A 111 -3.23 1.62 30.39
C PRO A 111 -3.54 1.39 28.90
N GLY A 112 -4.79 1.59 28.47
CA GLY A 112 -5.23 1.61 27.08
C GLY A 112 -6.72 1.33 26.90
N VAL A 113 -7.20 1.19 25.65
CA VAL A 113 -8.63 0.96 25.36
C VAL A 113 -8.95 -0.50 25.07
N ILE A 114 -8.23 -1.12 24.13
CA ILE A 114 -8.32 -2.55 23.80
C ILE A 114 -6.93 -3.16 23.96
N LEU A 115 -6.81 -4.23 24.74
CA LEU A 115 -5.57 -5.01 24.89
C LEU A 115 -5.79 -6.46 24.46
N LEU A 116 -4.91 -6.93 23.58
CA LEU A 116 -4.66 -8.33 23.30
C LEU A 116 -3.36 -8.73 24.01
N GLU A 117 -3.43 -9.62 24.99
CA GLU A 117 -2.28 -10.05 25.78
C GLU A 117 -2.02 -11.55 25.64
N GLY A 118 -0.87 -11.90 25.07
CA GLY A 118 -0.46 -13.30 24.89
C GLY A 118 -1.35 -14.09 23.92
N THR A 119 -1.98 -13.42 22.96
CA THR A 119 -3.02 -14.01 22.10
C THR A 119 -2.54 -14.30 20.67
N GLU A 120 -3.20 -15.27 20.05
CA GLU A 120 -3.05 -15.61 18.64
C GLU A 120 -4.39 -15.76 17.92
N GLY A 121 -4.42 -15.47 16.62
CA GLY A 121 -5.59 -15.68 15.77
C GLY A 121 -6.76 -14.72 16.00
N CYS A 122 -6.59 -13.68 16.82
CA CYS A 122 -7.64 -12.71 17.10
C CYS A 122 -7.88 -11.77 15.92
N VAL A 123 -9.12 -11.33 15.77
CA VAL A 123 -9.58 -10.42 14.71
C VAL A 123 -10.27 -9.22 15.33
N VAL A 124 -9.70 -8.04 15.15
CA VAL A 124 -10.28 -6.77 15.60
C VAL A 124 -10.63 -5.96 14.36
N THR A 125 -11.92 -5.77 14.06
CA THR A 125 -12.35 -5.17 12.79
C THR A 125 -13.49 -4.18 12.90
N ASP A 126 -13.41 -3.11 12.10
CA ASP A 126 -14.50 -2.13 11.95
C ASP A 126 -14.91 -1.48 13.28
N ASN A 127 -13.95 -1.15 14.14
CA ASN A 127 -14.19 -0.44 15.40
C ASN A 127 -13.76 1.03 15.32
N ILE A 128 -14.47 1.90 16.04
CA ILE A 128 -14.02 3.27 16.35
C ILE A 128 -13.54 3.27 17.79
N VAL A 129 -12.26 3.55 18.01
CA VAL A 129 -11.61 3.52 19.32
C VAL A 129 -11.16 4.92 19.68
N PHE A 130 -11.75 5.47 20.73
CA PHE A 130 -11.38 6.77 21.28
C PHE A 130 -10.62 6.58 22.59
N GLY A 131 -9.36 7.02 22.58
CA GLY A 131 -8.63 7.27 23.81
C GLY A 131 -9.21 8.44 24.59
N ASP A 132 -8.70 8.62 25.80
CA ASP A 132 -8.73 9.90 26.49
C ASP A 132 -7.34 10.58 26.44
N THR A 133 -7.26 11.85 26.83
CA THR A 133 -5.98 12.59 26.85
C THR A 133 -4.96 12.03 27.83
N ASN A 134 -5.25 10.96 28.56
CA ASN A 134 -4.34 10.27 29.48
C ASN A 134 -4.15 8.79 29.11
N SER A 135 -4.66 8.36 27.96
CA SER A 135 -4.57 6.98 27.48
C SER A 135 -3.21 6.73 26.86
N MET A 136 -2.52 5.69 27.32
CA MET A 136 -1.21 5.30 26.78
C MET A 136 -1.32 4.65 25.41
N SER A 137 -2.40 3.92 25.13
CA SER A 137 -2.58 3.26 23.83
C SER A 137 -4.05 3.05 23.48
N GLY A 138 -4.40 3.11 22.20
CA GLY A 138 -5.74 2.79 21.72
C GLY A 138 -5.95 1.28 21.67
N ILE A 139 -5.38 0.63 20.66
CA ILE A 139 -5.35 -0.83 20.51
C ILE A 139 -3.92 -1.33 20.74
N THR A 140 -3.74 -2.25 21.67
CA THR A 140 -2.43 -2.81 22.02
C THR A 140 -2.39 -4.32 21.81
N LEU A 141 -1.35 -4.79 21.14
CA LEU A 141 -0.95 -6.19 21.08
C LEU A 141 0.33 -6.34 21.91
N SER A 142 0.23 -7.07 23.02
CA SER A 142 1.36 -7.40 23.90
C SER A 142 1.63 -8.89 23.80
N HIS A 143 2.84 -9.28 23.38
CA HIS A 143 3.24 -10.68 23.21
C HIS A 143 2.24 -11.49 22.37
N SER A 144 1.58 -10.84 21.41
CA SER A 144 0.44 -11.40 20.67
C SER A 144 0.80 -11.50 19.19
N SER A 145 0.72 -12.69 18.63
CA SER A 145 1.19 -12.98 17.28
C SER A 145 0.10 -13.55 16.39
N ASN A 146 0.20 -13.41 15.07
CA ASN A 146 -0.79 -13.97 14.13
C ASN A 146 -2.20 -13.39 14.30
N ASN A 147 -2.33 -12.10 14.67
CA ASN A 147 -3.61 -11.40 14.80
C ASN A 147 -3.86 -10.48 13.60
N THR A 148 -5.13 -10.16 13.36
CA THR A 148 -5.58 -9.32 12.25
C THR A 148 -6.34 -8.10 12.76
N LEU A 149 -5.86 -6.91 12.41
CA LEU A 149 -6.52 -5.63 12.67
C LEU A 149 -6.92 -5.01 11.33
N THR A 150 -8.23 -4.84 11.10
CA THR A 150 -8.74 -4.33 9.82
C THR A 150 -9.75 -3.20 10.01
N ASN A 151 -9.67 -2.14 9.21
CA ASN A 151 -10.66 -1.04 9.19
C ASN A 151 -10.94 -0.40 10.56
N ASN A 152 -10.01 -0.43 11.51
CA ASN A 152 -10.21 0.24 12.79
C ASN A 152 -9.82 1.72 12.67
N THR A 153 -10.60 2.59 13.28
CA THR A 153 -10.27 4.01 13.45
C THR A 153 -9.89 4.27 14.89
N VAL A 154 -8.67 4.72 15.15
CA VAL A 154 -8.15 4.99 16.49
C VAL A 154 -7.65 6.42 16.57
N THR A 155 -8.23 7.21 17.47
CA THR A 155 -7.93 8.65 17.60
C THR A 155 -7.91 9.09 19.06
N ARG A 156 -7.33 10.27 19.31
CA ARG A 156 -7.34 10.98 20.60
C ARG A 156 -6.55 10.27 21.70
N VAL A 157 -5.48 9.58 21.33
CA VAL A 157 -4.53 8.94 22.26
C VAL A 157 -3.28 9.83 22.40
N SER A 158 -3.21 10.65 23.45
CA SER A 158 -2.17 11.69 23.57
C SER A 158 -1.75 11.99 25.02
N CYS A 159 -1.35 10.97 25.78
CA CYS A 159 -1.04 11.15 27.20
C CYS A 159 0.32 11.79 27.50
N ILE A 160 1.35 11.46 26.73
CA ILE A 160 2.76 11.90 26.80
C ILE A 160 3.55 11.13 25.73
N ASP A 161 4.86 11.44 25.58
CA ASP A 161 5.84 10.69 24.78
C ASP A 161 5.54 9.20 24.78
N LEU A 162 5.47 8.59 23.58
CA LEU A 162 5.22 7.16 23.35
C LEU A 162 3.76 6.68 23.45
N SER A 163 2.78 7.58 23.63
CA SER A 163 1.36 7.25 23.44
C SER A 163 1.10 6.80 21.99
N SER A 164 0.23 5.81 21.76
CA SER A 164 0.06 5.21 20.42
C SER A 164 -1.37 4.86 20.08
N GLY A 165 -1.83 5.22 18.88
CA GLY A 165 -3.11 4.74 18.36
C GLY A 165 -3.14 3.22 18.33
N ILE A 166 -2.23 2.60 17.58
CA ILE A 166 -2.06 1.15 17.54
C ILE A 166 -0.62 0.79 17.95
N LYS A 167 -0.47 -0.12 18.92
CA LYS A 167 0.84 -0.53 19.43
C LYS A 167 1.02 -2.05 19.39
N LEU A 168 2.13 -2.49 18.81
CA LEU A 168 2.60 -3.88 18.85
C LEU A 168 3.87 -3.93 19.70
N SER A 169 3.87 -4.76 20.74
CA SER A 169 5.01 -4.97 21.64
C SER A 169 5.32 -6.45 21.74
N TYR A 170 6.53 -6.85 21.34
CA TYR A 170 6.94 -8.26 21.27
C TYR A 170 5.95 -9.14 20.46
N SER A 171 5.35 -8.55 19.42
CA SER A 171 4.17 -9.08 18.74
C SER A 171 4.46 -9.28 17.25
N ASN A 172 4.58 -10.53 16.83
CA ASN A 172 5.10 -10.88 15.51
C ASN A 172 4.00 -11.40 14.58
N ASN A 173 4.25 -11.38 13.27
CA ASN A 173 3.37 -12.01 12.27
C ASN A 173 1.92 -11.47 12.29
N ASN A 174 1.71 -10.22 12.69
CA ASN A 174 0.39 -9.59 12.67
C ASN A 174 0.13 -8.89 11.34
N THR A 175 -1.14 -8.78 10.98
CA THR A 175 -1.60 -8.10 9.76
C THR A 175 -2.48 -6.90 10.13
N LEU A 176 -2.05 -5.71 9.72
CA LEU A 176 -2.78 -4.45 9.91
C LEU A 176 -3.16 -3.92 8.53
N THR A 177 -4.46 -3.89 8.22
CA THR A 177 -4.97 -3.45 6.91
C THR A 177 -6.00 -2.35 7.05
N ASN A 178 -5.88 -1.26 6.28
CA ASN A 178 -6.87 -0.18 6.22
C ASN A 178 -7.22 0.45 7.58
N ASN A 179 -6.33 0.41 8.57
CA ASN A 179 -6.57 1.08 9.83
C ASN A 179 -6.24 2.57 9.71
N ASN A 180 -7.03 3.41 10.38
CA ASN A 180 -6.77 4.83 10.52
C ASN A 180 -6.34 5.12 11.96
N ALA A 181 -5.06 5.38 12.19
CA ALA A 181 -4.50 5.75 13.49
C ALA A 181 -4.02 7.21 13.48
N SER A 182 -4.91 8.13 13.12
CA SER A 182 -4.61 9.57 13.04
C SER A 182 -4.97 10.32 14.33
N ASP A 183 -4.44 11.52 14.54
CA ASP A 183 -4.70 12.35 15.74
C ASP A 183 -4.30 11.66 17.06
N ASN A 184 -3.08 11.13 17.11
CA ASN A 184 -2.47 10.47 18.28
C ASN A 184 -1.02 10.95 18.51
N GLY A 185 -0.37 10.54 19.61
CA GLY A 185 1.06 10.76 19.80
C GLY A 185 1.89 10.05 18.73
N CYS A 186 1.81 8.73 18.70
CA CYS A 186 2.26 7.90 17.59
C CYS A 186 1.03 7.28 16.91
N GLY A 187 1.01 7.23 15.57
CA GLY A 187 -0.08 6.56 14.86
C GLY A 187 -0.01 5.05 15.05
N ILE A 188 0.98 4.41 14.44
CA ILE A 188 1.22 2.96 14.58
C ILE A 188 2.66 2.74 15.05
N TRP A 189 2.82 2.03 16.18
CA TRP A 189 4.12 1.72 16.76
C TRP A 189 4.37 0.21 16.85
N LEU A 190 5.46 -0.26 16.24
CA LEU A 190 6.01 -1.59 16.42
C LEU A 190 7.26 -1.49 17.30
N SER A 191 7.26 -2.14 18.46
CA SER A 191 8.42 -2.29 19.34
C SER A 191 8.78 -3.76 19.46
N ASP A 192 10.00 -4.13 19.08
CA ASP A 192 10.51 -5.50 19.18
C ASP A 192 9.57 -6.51 18.49
N SER A 193 8.98 -6.08 17.39
CA SER A 193 7.85 -6.73 16.71
C SER A 193 8.18 -6.91 15.24
N SER A 194 8.48 -8.15 14.85
CA SER A 194 9.03 -8.51 13.55
C SER A 194 8.04 -9.30 12.69
N ASN A 195 8.28 -9.34 11.38
CA ASN A 195 7.46 -10.08 10.41
C ASN A 195 6.00 -9.62 10.33
N ASN A 196 5.70 -8.35 10.65
CA ASN A 196 4.36 -7.81 10.52
C ASN A 196 4.11 -7.23 9.12
N THR A 197 2.85 -7.25 8.69
CA THR A 197 2.42 -6.67 7.41
C THR A 197 1.45 -5.52 7.67
N LEU A 198 1.83 -4.32 7.24
CA LEU A 198 1.04 -3.09 7.33
C LEU A 198 0.67 -2.66 5.91
N THR A 199 -0.60 -2.80 5.54
CA THR A 199 -1.09 -2.46 4.20
C THR A 199 -2.17 -1.38 4.25
N SER A 200 -2.00 -0.32 3.47
CA SER A 200 -3.04 0.72 3.29
C SER A 200 -3.53 1.38 4.58
N ASN A 201 -2.68 1.46 5.61
CA ASN A 201 -3.02 2.15 6.85
C ASN A 201 -2.74 3.66 6.71
N THR A 202 -3.51 4.47 7.45
CA THR A 202 -3.34 5.92 7.54
C THR A 202 -2.87 6.29 8.95
N ALA A 203 -1.76 7.00 9.06
CA ALA A 203 -1.22 7.51 10.31
C ALA A 203 -0.84 8.99 10.14
N SER A 204 -1.86 9.85 10.16
CA SER A 204 -1.71 11.29 9.92
C SER A 204 -1.96 12.14 11.16
N ASP A 205 -1.48 13.37 11.16
CA ASP A 205 -1.69 14.32 12.26
C ASP A 205 -1.19 13.79 13.63
N ASN A 206 -0.05 13.08 13.64
CA ASN A 206 0.60 12.57 14.84
C ASN A 206 1.95 13.26 15.09
N GLU A 207 2.58 13.03 16.24
CA GLU A 207 4.02 13.33 16.37
C GLU A 207 4.83 12.39 15.48
N TYR A 208 4.57 11.08 15.58
CA TYR A 208 5.20 10.07 14.73
C TYR A 208 4.11 9.29 13.98
N GLY A 209 4.17 9.23 12.65
CA GLY A 209 3.18 8.49 11.85
C GLY A 209 3.31 6.97 12.05
N LEU A 210 4.28 6.37 11.35
CA LEU A 210 4.60 4.93 11.47
C LEU A 210 5.98 4.78 12.13
N HIS A 211 6.03 4.16 13.31
CA HIS A 211 7.25 4.01 14.09
C HIS A 211 7.63 2.54 14.24
N LEU A 212 8.79 2.15 13.73
CA LEU A 212 9.38 0.83 13.88
C LEU A 212 10.63 0.93 14.76
N TRP A 213 10.57 0.35 15.96
CA TRP A 213 11.67 0.33 16.92
C TRP A 213 12.14 -1.11 17.16
N ASN A 214 13.40 -1.39 16.81
CA ASN A 214 14.02 -2.71 16.96
C ASN A 214 13.16 -3.84 16.32
N SER A 215 12.63 -3.56 15.13
CA SER A 215 11.63 -4.38 14.45
C SER A 215 12.12 -4.79 13.06
N ASP A 216 12.32 -6.09 12.86
CA ASP A 216 12.91 -6.66 11.64
C ASP A 216 11.87 -7.27 10.70
N ASN A 217 12.22 -7.37 9.41
CA ASN A 217 11.45 -8.14 8.42
C ASN A 217 9.97 -7.72 8.27
N ASN A 218 9.63 -6.46 8.53
CA ASN A 218 8.26 -5.96 8.34
C ASN A 218 8.04 -5.47 6.91
N THR A 219 6.81 -5.60 6.43
CA THR A 219 6.38 -5.11 5.12
C THR A 219 5.37 -3.98 5.29
N LEU A 220 5.71 -2.79 4.79
CA LEU A 220 4.87 -1.61 4.78
C LEU A 220 4.52 -1.28 3.33
N THR A 221 3.27 -1.54 2.95
CA THR A 221 2.78 -1.36 1.59
C THR A 221 1.65 -0.34 1.54
N SER A 222 1.77 0.69 0.70
CA SER A 222 0.67 1.62 0.41
C SER A 222 0.11 2.37 1.63
N ASN A 223 0.91 2.54 2.69
CA ASN A 223 0.49 3.30 3.86
C ASN A 223 0.65 4.81 3.60
N THR A 224 -0.15 5.61 4.30
CA THR A 224 -0.10 7.07 4.27
C THR A 224 0.36 7.60 5.62
N ALA A 225 1.44 8.38 5.64
CA ALA A 225 1.94 9.09 6.82
C ALA A 225 2.09 10.57 6.49
N SER A 226 1.09 11.38 6.86
CA SER A 226 1.04 12.80 6.49
C SER A 226 0.80 13.75 7.65
N ASN A 227 1.26 15.00 7.54
CA ASN A 227 1.06 16.04 8.56
C ASN A 227 1.57 15.64 9.96
N ASN A 228 2.61 14.80 10.03
CA ASN A 228 3.23 14.44 11.30
C ASN A 228 4.45 15.32 11.60
N LEU A 229 5.02 15.23 12.80
CA LEU A 229 6.37 15.77 13.01
C LEU A 229 7.39 14.94 12.21
N ILE A 230 7.31 13.61 12.30
CA ILE A 230 8.06 12.68 11.45
C ILE A 230 7.11 11.65 10.84
N GLY A 231 7.19 11.44 9.53
CA GLY A 231 6.27 10.55 8.80
C GLY A 231 6.47 9.08 9.14
N ILE A 232 7.60 8.51 8.70
CA ILE A 232 8.01 7.14 9.01
C ILE A 232 9.33 7.16 9.77
N VAL A 233 9.31 6.66 11.00
CA VAL A 233 10.49 6.51 11.84
C VAL A 233 10.91 5.05 11.88
N HIS A 234 12.15 4.81 11.45
CA HIS A 234 12.76 3.49 11.49
C HIS A 234 14.03 3.52 12.34
N LEU A 235 13.92 3.02 13.57
CA LEU A 235 14.99 3.00 14.55
C LEU A 235 15.44 1.56 14.83
N GLY A 236 16.52 1.14 14.16
CA GLY A 236 17.33 -0.02 14.57
C GLY A 236 16.85 -1.40 14.11
N GLY A 237 15.89 -1.49 13.20
CA GLY A 237 15.52 -2.75 12.55
C GLY A 237 16.33 -3.05 11.28
N SER A 238 16.15 -4.24 10.74
CA SER A 238 16.78 -4.71 9.52
C SER A 238 15.83 -5.44 8.59
N SER A 239 16.15 -5.45 7.30
CA SER A 239 15.41 -6.21 6.29
C SER A 239 13.92 -5.85 6.16
N ASN A 240 13.55 -4.59 6.44
CA ASN A 240 12.18 -4.11 6.24
C ASN A 240 11.97 -3.67 4.79
N LEU A 241 10.78 -3.89 4.26
CA LEU A 241 10.36 -3.51 2.92
C LEU A 241 9.30 -2.40 3.01
N LEU A 242 9.65 -1.21 2.53
CA LEU A 242 8.75 -0.08 2.40
C LEU A 242 8.46 0.12 0.91
N THR A 243 7.23 -0.20 0.49
CA THR A 243 6.82 -0.08 -0.90
C THR A 243 5.55 0.73 -1.10
N SER A 244 5.55 1.61 -2.11
CA SER A 244 4.35 2.35 -2.52
C SER A 244 3.72 3.19 -1.43
N ASN A 245 4.45 3.56 -0.37
CA ASN A 245 3.93 4.42 0.71
C ASN A 245 3.92 5.89 0.27
N THR A 246 2.95 6.64 0.79
CA THR A 246 2.84 8.09 0.62
C THR A 246 3.23 8.78 1.92
N VAL A 247 4.27 9.59 1.87
CA VAL A 247 4.83 10.29 3.04
C VAL A 247 4.92 11.77 2.70
N SER A 248 3.95 12.57 3.17
CA SER A 248 3.83 13.96 2.75
C SER A 248 3.57 14.95 3.88
N ASP A 249 3.91 16.22 3.64
CA ASP A 249 3.54 17.33 4.52
C ASP A 249 4.02 17.18 5.98
N ASN A 250 5.04 16.36 6.24
CA ASN A 250 5.57 16.19 7.59
C ASN A 250 6.52 17.35 7.91
N HIS A 251 6.41 17.89 9.13
CA HIS A 251 7.10 19.10 9.53
C HIS A 251 8.63 18.95 9.60
N GLY A 252 9.12 17.75 9.89
CA GLY A 252 10.54 17.39 9.92
C GLY A 252 10.89 16.43 8.79
N GLU A 253 11.33 15.23 9.18
CA GLU A 253 11.71 14.17 8.27
C GLU A 253 10.47 13.43 7.72
N GLY A 254 10.45 13.19 6.41
CA GLY A 254 9.51 12.27 5.79
C GLY A 254 9.83 10.84 6.25
N ILE A 255 11.00 10.34 5.87
CA ILE A 255 11.51 9.04 6.29
C ILE A 255 12.80 9.21 7.10
N TYR A 256 12.78 8.84 8.37
CA TYR A 256 13.96 8.70 9.20
C TYR A 256 14.42 7.23 9.20
N LEU A 257 15.65 6.96 8.77
CA LEU A 257 16.23 5.62 8.71
C LEU A 257 17.50 5.53 9.57
N SER A 258 17.53 4.63 10.56
CA SER A 258 18.73 4.20 11.29
C SER A 258 18.87 2.68 11.38
N GLY A 259 18.54 2.00 10.28
CA GLY A 259 18.55 0.54 10.16
C GLY A 259 19.45 0.06 9.04
N SER A 260 19.57 -1.26 8.92
CA SER A 260 20.43 -1.92 7.94
C SER A 260 19.66 -2.82 6.99
N ASN A 261 20.13 -2.96 5.74
CA ASN A 261 19.55 -3.92 4.77
C ASN A 261 18.05 -3.71 4.48
N ASN A 262 17.51 -2.51 4.66
CA ASN A 262 16.11 -2.22 4.33
C ASN A 262 15.97 -1.89 2.84
N THR A 263 14.79 -2.15 2.28
CA THR A 263 14.47 -1.81 0.89
C THR A 263 13.33 -0.78 0.86
N LEU A 264 13.59 0.37 0.24
CA LEU A 264 12.63 1.43 0.01
C LEU A 264 12.44 1.56 -1.50
N THR A 265 11.25 1.25 -1.99
CA THR A 265 10.97 1.34 -3.43
C THR A 265 9.55 1.81 -3.75
N SER A 266 9.37 2.51 -4.86
CA SER A 266 8.06 3.03 -5.29
C SER A 266 7.39 3.97 -4.28
N ASN A 267 8.10 4.51 -3.28
CA ASN A 267 7.49 5.43 -2.31
C ASN A 267 7.41 6.84 -2.87
N THR A 268 6.33 7.55 -2.57
CA THR A 268 6.17 8.98 -2.85
C THR A 268 6.43 9.76 -1.57
N VAL A 269 7.49 10.57 -1.58
CA VAL A 269 7.96 11.35 -0.43
C VAL A 269 8.04 12.82 -0.85
N SER A 270 7.04 13.63 -0.46
CA SER A 270 6.93 15.02 -0.93
C SER A 270 6.60 16.00 0.17
N ASP A 271 6.93 17.27 -0.01
CA ASP A 271 6.48 18.37 0.86
C ASP A 271 6.90 18.23 2.34
N ASN A 272 7.94 17.44 2.60
CA ASN A 272 8.59 17.36 3.90
C ASN A 272 9.77 18.35 3.96
N HIS A 273 10.27 18.65 5.16
CA HIS A 273 11.52 19.40 5.30
C HIS A 273 12.69 18.57 4.77
N TYR A 274 12.86 17.35 5.29
CA TYR A 274 13.77 16.34 4.74
C TYR A 274 12.98 15.20 4.10
N GLY A 275 13.29 14.81 2.87
CA GLY A 275 12.67 13.63 2.24
C GLY A 275 13.06 12.34 2.96
N ILE A 276 14.35 12.04 2.95
CA ILE A 276 14.95 10.93 3.71
C ILE A 276 16.13 11.42 4.54
N TYR A 277 16.11 11.07 5.81
CA TYR A 277 17.19 11.32 6.76
C TYR A 277 17.83 9.99 7.18
N LEU A 278 19.14 9.85 6.95
CA LEU A 278 19.89 8.64 7.30
C LEU A 278 20.87 8.93 8.44
N ARG A 279 20.82 8.11 9.49
CA ARG A 279 21.79 8.17 10.60
C ARG A 279 22.22 6.76 11.00
N ASP A 280 23.52 6.48 10.88
CA ASP A 280 24.09 5.15 11.15
C ASP A 280 23.38 4.03 10.36
N SER A 281 22.91 4.36 9.15
CA SER A 281 22.17 3.47 8.25
C SER A 281 23.09 2.84 7.22
N ILE A 282 23.12 1.52 7.16
CA ILE A 282 24.06 0.77 6.32
C ILE A 282 23.36 -0.19 5.34
N ASP A 283 23.93 -0.34 4.15
CA ASP A 283 23.56 -1.38 3.18
C ASP A 283 22.06 -1.39 2.80
N ASN A 284 21.38 -0.24 2.81
CA ASN A 284 19.97 -0.13 2.39
C ASN A 284 19.86 0.02 0.86
N PHE A 285 18.78 -0.51 0.28
CA PHE A 285 18.43 -0.38 -1.14
C PHE A 285 17.32 0.65 -1.30
N ILE A 286 17.60 1.78 -1.95
CA ILE A 286 16.69 2.91 -2.09
C ILE A 286 16.58 3.25 -3.57
N TYR A 287 15.55 2.74 -4.25
CA TYR A 287 15.42 2.88 -5.70
C TYR A 287 13.96 2.98 -6.13
N ASN A 288 13.69 3.58 -7.28
CA ASN A 288 12.36 3.82 -7.81
C ASN A 288 11.46 4.64 -6.88
N ASN A 289 12.01 5.55 -6.06
CA ASN A 289 11.20 6.43 -5.22
C ASN A 289 11.05 7.81 -5.86
N TYR A 290 9.96 8.51 -5.53
CA TYR A 290 9.70 9.89 -5.93
C TYR A 290 10.00 10.82 -4.75
N PHE A 291 11.09 11.59 -4.83
CA PHE A 291 11.46 12.56 -3.81
C PHE A 291 11.20 13.99 -4.31
N ASN A 292 10.35 14.74 -3.60
CA ASN A 292 10.04 16.13 -3.91
C ASN A 292 9.91 16.98 -2.63
N ASN A 293 11.03 17.29 -2.00
CA ASN A 293 11.08 17.91 -0.67
C ASN A 293 11.96 19.17 -0.70
N SER A 294 11.94 19.95 0.39
CA SER A 294 12.85 21.10 0.53
C SER A 294 14.31 20.66 0.42
N ASP A 295 14.66 19.61 1.17
CA ASP A 295 15.91 18.87 1.06
C ASP A 295 15.62 17.37 0.92
N ASN A 296 15.95 16.75 -0.22
CA ASN A 296 15.58 15.34 -0.43
C ASN A 296 16.36 14.36 0.43
N VAL A 297 17.64 14.61 0.71
CA VAL A 297 18.51 13.68 1.44
C VAL A 297 19.37 14.44 2.45
N ASP A 298 19.33 14.03 3.72
CA ASP A 298 20.34 14.39 4.72
C ASP A 298 20.98 13.11 5.28
N MET A 299 22.30 13.04 5.24
CA MET A 299 23.07 11.89 5.71
C MET A 299 24.00 12.32 6.83
N ARG A 300 23.85 11.66 7.99
CA ARG A 300 24.65 11.89 9.18
C ARG A 300 25.36 10.60 9.60
N ALA A 301 26.40 10.79 10.41
CA ALA A 301 27.17 9.72 11.04
C ALA A 301 27.72 8.69 10.03
N SER A 302 27.88 7.42 10.42
CA SER A 302 28.55 6.40 9.59
C SER A 302 27.59 5.68 8.64
N SER A 303 26.78 6.45 7.88
CA SER A 303 25.80 5.90 6.94
C SER A 303 26.45 5.50 5.61
N THR A 304 26.91 4.25 5.49
CA THR A 304 27.72 3.76 4.35
C THR A 304 27.12 2.52 3.67
N GLY A 305 27.45 2.28 2.41
CA GLY A 305 27.04 1.06 1.69
C GLY A 305 25.60 1.09 1.15
N ASN A 306 24.87 2.19 1.35
CA ASN A 306 23.54 2.37 0.78
C ASN A 306 23.62 2.45 -0.76
N ILE A 307 22.70 1.76 -1.43
CA ILE A 307 22.61 1.65 -2.88
C ILE A 307 21.37 2.41 -3.34
N TRP A 308 21.55 3.36 -4.26
CA TRP A 308 20.51 4.32 -4.67
C TRP A 308 19.89 4.04 -6.04
N ASN A 309 20.24 2.90 -6.64
CA ASN A 309 19.67 2.42 -7.89
C ASN A 309 19.87 0.92 -8.04
N ILE A 310 19.05 0.29 -8.87
CA ILE A 310 19.30 -1.07 -9.36
C ILE A 310 19.85 -1.04 -10.77
N THR A 311 20.22 -2.20 -11.33
CA THR A 311 20.44 -2.32 -12.77
C THR A 311 19.13 -2.07 -13.51
N GLN A 312 19.18 -1.41 -14.67
CA GLN A 312 18.03 -1.19 -15.53
C GLN A 312 17.24 -2.49 -15.71
N THR A 313 16.00 -2.49 -15.24
CA THR A 313 15.14 -3.68 -15.19
C THR A 313 13.80 -3.33 -15.83
N PRO A 314 13.29 -4.09 -16.81
CA PRO A 314 11.97 -3.85 -17.41
C PRO A 314 10.87 -3.79 -16.35
N GLY A 315 10.05 -2.75 -16.40
CA GLY A 315 8.94 -2.52 -15.48
C GLY A 315 8.61 -1.04 -15.35
N THR A 316 7.32 -0.73 -15.17
CA THR A 316 6.86 0.67 -15.03
C THR A 316 7.40 1.29 -13.76
N ASN A 317 8.19 2.37 -13.90
CA ASN A 317 8.76 3.10 -12.78
C ASN A 317 7.76 4.11 -12.19
N ILE A 318 8.13 4.72 -11.05
CA ILE A 318 7.27 5.61 -10.25
C ILE A 318 6.83 6.88 -11.01
N VAL A 319 7.50 7.23 -12.10
CA VAL A 319 7.15 8.37 -12.97
C VAL A 319 6.63 7.93 -14.35
N GLY A 320 6.27 6.65 -14.51
CA GLY A 320 5.60 6.13 -15.70
C GLY A 320 6.52 5.65 -16.82
N GLY A 321 7.84 5.71 -16.64
CA GLY A 321 8.80 5.19 -17.62
C GLY A 321 8.86 3.66 -17.65
N PRO A 322 9.41 3.06 -18.73
CA PRO A 322 9.33 1.61 -18.99
C PRO A 322 10.33 0.74 -18.21
N TYR A 323 11.30 1.35 -17.53
CA TYR A 323 12.33 0.65 -16.78
C TYR A 323 12.47 1.16 -15.35
N LEU A 324 12.65 0.22 -14.41
CA LEU A 324 13.12 0.49 -13.06
C LEU A 324 14.63 0.74 -13.07
N GLY A 325 15.09 1.67 -12.23
CA GLY A 325 16.51 2.03 -12.11
C GLY A 325 16.80 2.74 -10.78
N GLY A 326 17.05 4.04 -10.83
CA GLY A 326 17.29 4.90 -9.68
C GLY A 326 16.03 5.58 -9.15
N ASN A 327 16.17 6.77 -8.57
CA ASN A 327 15.06 7.54 -8.00
C ASN A 327 14.76 8.80 -8.82
N TYR A 328 13.55 9.34 -8.65
CA TYR A 328 13.17 10.64 -9.20
C TYR A 328 13.44 11.74 -8.18
N TRP A 329 14.31 12.69 -8.53
CA TRP A 329 14.81 13.75 -7.65
C TRP A 329 14.24 15.11 -8.04
N ALA A 330 13.06 15.44 -7.54
CA ALA A 330 12.40 16.73 -7.73
C ALA A 330 12.63 17.71 -6.58
N LYS A 331 12.30 18.98 -6.81
CA LYS A 331 12.11 19.99 -5.78
C LYS A 331 10.81 20.76 -6.02
N PRO A 332 10.15 21.29 -4.97
CA PRO A 332 8.89 22.02 -5.12
C PRO A 332 9.00 23.26 -6.02
N ASP A 333 10.19 23.85 -6.16
CA ASP A 333 10.47 25.00 -7.03
C ASP A 333 10.79 24.63 -8.48
N GLY A 334 10.75 23.35 -8.85
CA GLY A 334 11.04 22.84 -10.19
C GLY A 334 12.54 22.71 -10.51
N THR A 335 13.42 22.89 -9.53
CA THR A 335 14.89 22.85 -9.74
C THR A 335 15.54 21.51 -9.37
N GLY A 336 14.73 20.48 -9.11
CA GLY A 336 15.23 19.14 -8.81
C GLY A 336 16.06 18.55 -9.94
N PHE A 337 17.02 17.70 -9.60
CA PHE A 337 17.94 17.11 -10.57
C PHE A 337 17.21 16.42 -11.72
N SER A 338 16.20 15.61 -11.42
CA SER A 338 15.40 14.90 -12.42
C SER A 338 14.43 15.80 -13.20
N GLN A 339 14.26 17.05 -12.79
CA GLN A 339 13.41 18.04 -13.49
C GLN A 339 14.21 18.88 -14.49
N ILE A 340 15.53 19.00 -14.32
CA ILE A 340 16.36 19.92 -15.11
C ILE A 340 17.41 19.23 -16.00
N ASN A 341 17.73 17.96 -15.73
CA ASN A 341 18.64 17.18 -16.57
C ASN A 341 17.87 16.47 -17.69
N LEU A 342 18.55 16.17 -18.78
CA LEU A 342 17.95 15.61 -19.99
C LEU A 342 17.97 14.07 -19.99
N ASP A 343 17.03 13.52 -20.75
CA ASP A 343 16.95 12.14 -21.22
C ASP A 343 17.04 12.18 -22.76
N ILE A 344 18.26 12.07 -23.31
CA ILE A 344 18.55 12.26 -24.75
C ILE A 344 18.17 11.01 -25.55
N ASP A 345 18.32 9.82 -24.98
CA ASP A 345 17.99 8.57 -25.65
C ASP A 345 16.56 8.08 -25.36
N HIS A 346 15.80 8.83 -24.56
CA HIS A 346 14.40 8.60 -24.21
C HIS A 346 14.16 7.25 -23.54
N ASP A 347 15.14 6.77 -22.76
CA ASP A 347 15.06 5.50 -22.04
C ASP A 347 14.37 5.63 -20.67
N GLY A 348 14.03 6.85 -20.26
CA GLY A 348 13.36 7.16 -18.99
C GLY A 348 14.31 7.49 -17.83
N PHE A 349 15.62 7.58 -18.09
CA PHE A 349 16.61 8.03 -17.12
C PHE A 349 17.26 9.36 -17.53
N CYS A 350 17.78 10.09 -16.55
CA CYS A 350 18.67 11.20 -16.85
C CYS A 350 20.02 10.65 -17.35
N ASP A 351 20.57 11.22 -18.42
CA ASP A 351 21.89 10.83 -18.96
C ASP A 351 23.07 11.14 -18.03
N PHE A 352 22.83 11.90 -16.96
CA PHE A 352 23.80 12.25 -15.94
C PHE A 352 23.49 11.52 -14.63
N GLN A 353 24.51 10.91 -14.03
CA GLN A 353 24.43 10.38 -12.67
C GLN A 353 24.21 11.51 -11.66
N PHE A 354 23.52 11.22 -10.56
CA PHE A 354 23.30 12.17 -9.47
C PHE A 354 24.20 11.84 -8.27
N ASP A 355 25.20 12.69 -8.03
CA ASP A 355 26.13 12.55 -6.90
C ASP A 355 25.69 13.43 -5.71
N PHE A 356 25.59 12.84 -4.52
CA PHE A 356 25.23 13.56 -3.29
C PHE A 356 25.84 12.88 -2.05
N ALA A 357 26.35 13.67 -1.11
CA ALA A 357 26.85 13.18 0.19
C ALA A 357 27.81 11.95 0.11
N GLY A 358 28.62 11.86 -0.95
CA GLY A 358 29.53 10.72 -1.18
C GLY A 358 28.86 9.43 -1.69
N ASN A 359 27.61 9.52 -2.14
CA ASN A 359 26.83 8.48 -2.79
C ASN A 359 26.49 8.91 -4.22
N THR A 360 26.08 7.94 -5.03
CA THR A 360 25.71 8.15 -6.44
C THR A 360 24.45 7.35 -6.75
N ASP A 361 23.48 8.00 -7.38
CA ASP A 361 22.42 7.35 -8.15
C ASP A 361 22.84 7.34 -9.62
N TYR A 362 23.11 6.15 -10.16
CA TYR A 362 23.61 5.98 -11.53
C TYR A 362 22.50 5.96 -12.59
N LEU A 363 21.24 5.80 -12.20
CA LEU A 363 20.10 5.79 -13.12
C LEU A 363 18.99 6.72 -12.60
N PRO A 364 19.25 8.01 -12.36
CA PRO A 364 18.22 8.92 -11.87
C PRO A 364 17.04 8.92 -12.85
N LEU A 365 15.82 8.78 -12.35
CA LEU A 365 14.64 8.75 -13.22
C LEU A 365 14.44 10.12 -13.86
N HIS A 366 13.97 10.14 -15.11
CA HIS A 366 13.47 11.32 -15.79
C HIS A 366 11.95 11.18 -15.99
N LEU A 367 11.22 12.29 -16.10
CA LEU A 367 9.81 12.21 -16.48
C LEU A 367 9.74 11.63 -17.89
N TYR A 368 9.10 10.47 -18.03
CA TYR A 368 9.05 9.79 -19.31
C TYR A 368 8.12 10.54 -20.26
N GLU A 369 8.73 11.25 -21.18
CA GLU A 369 8.07 11.72 -22.39
C GLU A 369 8.32 10.66 -23.44
N ALA A 370 7.30 9.85 -23.74
CA ALA A 370 7.40 8.87 -24.80
C ALA A 370 7.91 9.58 -26.06
N PRO A 371 9.00 9.09 -26.69
CA PRO A 371 9.54 9.77 -27.85
C PRO A 371 8.43 9.92 -28.87
N GLU A 372 8.23 11.15 -29.38
CA GLU A 372 7.32 11.37 -30.49
C GLU A 372 7.90 10.67 -31.72
N LEU A 373 7.53 9.40 -31.89
CA LEU A 373 7.98 8.61 -33.02
C LEU A 373 7.45 9.25 -34.30
N THR A 374 8.36 9.48 -35.23
CA THR A 374 8.01 9.93 -36.56
C THR A 374 7.09 8.92 -37.25
N PRO A 375 6.28 9.35 -38.24
CA PRO A 375 5.51 8.42 -39.05
C PRO A 375 6.34 7.28 -39.66
N ILE A 376 7.61 7.52 -39.97
CA ILE A 376 8.53 6.51 -40.52
C ILE A 376 8.90 5.47 -39.46
N GLU A 377 9.31 5.89 -38.25
CA GLU A 377 9.67 4.95 -37.18
C GLU A 377 8.50 4.05 -36.78
N LYS A 378 7.28 4.60 -36.73
CA LYS A 378 6.07 3.79 -36.49
C LYS A 378 5.76 2.81 -37.62
N LEU A 379 6.06 3.15 -38.87
CA LEU A 379 5.91 2.22 -40.00
C LEU A 379 6.94 1.10 -39.94
N GLU A 380 8.18 1.38 -39.53
CA GLU A 380 9.22 0.37 -39.32
C GLU A 380 8.85 -0.60 -38.18
N ILE A 381 8.28 -0.10 -37.08
CA ILE A 381 7.74 -0.97 -36.00
C ILE A 381 6.60 -1.85 -36.51
N LEU A 382 5.65 -1.28 -37.26
CA LEU A 382 4.55 -2.05 -37.84
C LEU A 382 5.05 -3.11 -38.84
N LYS A 383 6.14 -2.81 -39.54
CA LYS A 383 6.80 -3.74 -40.47
C LYS A 383 7.48 -4.89 -39.73
N GLU A 384 8.19 -4.61 -38.64
CA GLU A 384 8.78 -5.64 -37.78
C GLU A 384 7.70 -6.58 -37.20
N TYR A 385 6.55 -6.03 -36.80
CA TYR A 385 5.39 -6.83 -36.39
C TYR A 385 4.90 -7.74 -37.52
N VAL A 386 4.74 -7.22 -38.74
CA VAL A 386 4.33 -8.02 -39.92
C VAL A 386 5.35 -9.12 -40.23
N ASP A 387 6.65 -8.83 -40.12
CA ASP A 387 7.72 -9.81 -40.33
C ASP A 387 7.76 -10.88 -39.25
N GLY A 388 7.32 -10.56 -38.03
CA GLY A 388 7.23 -11.46 -36.88
C GLY A 388 6.02 -12.39 -36.85
N LEU A 389 5.03 -12.24 -37.74
CA LEU A 389 3.82 -13.07 -37.76
C LEU A 389 4.14 -14.56 -38.00
N ASP A 390 3.51 -15.45 -37.24
CA ASP A 390 3.67 -16.90 -37.42
C ASP A 390 2.95 -17.39 -38.69
N GLU A 391 3.34 -18.58 -39.20
CA GLU A 391 2.74 -19.15 -40.43
C GLU A 391 1.23 -19.48 -40.30
N GLU A 392 0.74 -19.60 -39.06
CA GLU A 392 -0.69 -19.78 -38.76
C GLU A 392 -1.46 -18.45 -38.86
N ASP A 393 -0.79 -17.34 -38.58
CA ASP A 393 -1.39 -16.00 -38.58
C ASP A 393 -1.37 -15.38 -39.98
N ALA A 394 -0.32 -15.61 -40.77
CA ALA A 394 -0.23 -15.15 -42.14
C ALA A 394 0.72 -16.02 -42.98
N ASP A 395 0.27 -16.40 -44.18
CA ASP A 395 1.13 -17.11 -45.12
C ASP A 395 2.28 -16.22 -45.62
N ALA A 396 3.40 -16.83 -46.01
CA ALA A 396 4.61 -16.11 -46.44
C ALA A 396 4.38 -15.12 -47.60
N SER A 397 3.41 -15.41 -48.49
CA SER A 397 3.05 -14.51 -49.58
C SER A 397 2.27 -13.29 -49.10
N THR A 398 1.40 -13.47 -48.11
CA THR A 398 0.65 -12.40 -47.46
C THR A 398 1.60 -11.48 -46.68
N LYS A 399 2.50 -12.04 -45.87
CA LYS A 399 3.56 -11.28 -45.16
C LYS A 399 4.39 -10.44 -46.14
N HIS A 400 4.91 -11.06 -47.20
CA HIS A 400 5.72 -10.37 -48.20
C HIS A 400 4.97 -9.21 -48.87
N VAL A 401 3.67 -9.35 -49.17
CA VAL A 401 2.90 -8.27 -49.79
C VAL A 401 2.58 -7.14 -48.82
N LEU A 402 2.34 -7.44 -47.54
CA LEU A 402 2.15 -6.45 -46.49
C LEU A 402 3.44 -5.62 -46.31
N ASP A 403 4.57 -6.31 -46.18
CA ASP A 403 5.91 -5.73 -46.06
C ASP A 403 6.23 -4.77 -47.23
N VAL A 404 6.11 -5.26 -48.48
CA VAL A 404 6.31 -4.43 -49.69
C VAL A 404 5.39 -3.21 -49.74
N LYS A 405 4.17 -3.31 -49.19
CA LYS A 405 3.24 -2.18 -49.14
C LYS A 405 3.68 -1.14 -48.11
N LEU A 406 4.18 -1.55 -46.95
CA LEU A 406 4.73 -0.66 -45.92
C LEU A 406 6.00 0.05 -46.43
N ASP A 407 6.92 -0.68 -47.07
CA ASP A 407 8.10 -0.11 -47.74
C ASP A 407 7.71 0.99 -48.75
N ASN A 408 6.63 0.75 -49.50
CA ASN A 408 6.13 1.70 -50.47
C ASN A 408 5.57 2.99 -49.83
N VAL A 409 5.10 2.93 -48.59
CA VAL A 409 4.63 4.09 -47.82
C VAL A 409 5.85 4.85 -47.26
N ILE A 410 6.80 4.13 -46.63
CA ILE A 410 8.05 4.70 -46.10
C ILE A 410 8.79 5.47 -47.20
N ASN A 411 8.96 4.86 -48.38
CA ASN A 411 9.57 5.49 -49.56
C ASN A 411 8.86 6.78 -50.06
N LYS A 412 7.60 7.02 -49.68
CA LYS A 412 6.89 8.27 -49.99
C LYS A 412 7.14 9.33 -48.94
N LEU A 413 7.12 8.95 -47.66
CA LEU A 413 7.46 9.84 -46.56
C LEU A 413 8.91 10.33 -46.68
N ASP A 414 9.86 9.45 -47.02
CA ASP A 414 11.26 9.83 -47.29
C ASP A 414 11.42 10.90 -48.39
N LYS A 415 10.45 10.98 -49.30
CA LYS A 415 10.42 11.94 -50.41
C LYS A 415 9.60 13.19 -50.10
N GLY A 416 9.07 13.32 -48.88
CA GLY A 416 8.19 14.40 -48.45
C GLY A 416 6.85 14.43 -49.18
N ASP A 417 6.32 13.26 -49.57
CA ASP A 417 5.09 13.10 -50.36
C ASP A 417 3.95 12.50 -49.52
N ASP A 418 3.62 13.21 -48.44
CA ASP A 418 2.71 12.80 -47.35
C ASP A 418 1.31 12.43 -47.87
N ASP A 419 0.77 13.24 -48.77
CA ASP A 419 -0.48 13.00 -49.50
C ASP A 419 -0.52 11.63 -50.22
N LYS A 420 0.61 11.20 -50.80
CA LYS A 420 0.71 9.90 -51.46
C LYS A 420 1.01 8.78 -50.47
N ALA A 421 1.71 9.07 -49.38
CA ALA A 421 1.92 8.12 -48.29
C ALA A 421 0.57 7.73 -47.66
N ILE A 422 -0.26 8.71 -47.29
CA ILE A 422 -1.61 8.50 -46.74
C ILE A 422 -2.47 7.65 -47.69
N LYS A 423 -2.54 8.01 -48.98
CA LYS A 423 -3.32 7.24 -49.97
C LYS A 423 -2.85 5.79 -50.10
N LYS A 424 -1.53 5.55 -49.99
CA LYS A 424 -0.98 4.19 -50.00
C LYS A 424 -1.31 3.43 -48.73
N LEU A 425 -1.27 4.09 -47.57
CA LEU A 425 -1.58 3.50 -46.28
C LEU A 425 -3.08 3.16 -46.15
N GLU A 426 -3.98 4.02 -46.67
CA GLU A 426 -5.40 3.69 -46.83
C GLU A 426 -5.63 2.49 -47.77
N GLY A 427 -4.82 2.39 -48.83
CA GLY A 427 -4.80 1.24 -49.73
C GLY A 427 -4.26 -0.04 -49.08
N PHE A 428 -3.31 0.11 -48.14
CA PHE A 428 -2.78 -0.97 -47.31
C PHE A 428 -3.84 -1.50 -46.34
N ILE A 429 -4.54 -0.62 -45.61
CA ILE A 429 -5.66 -1.00 -44.72
C ILE A 429 -6.75 -1.77 -45.47
N LYS A 430 -7.12 -1.31 -46.67
CA LYS A 430 -8.08 -2.03 -47.52
C LYS A 430 -7.58 -3.43 -47.89
N PHE A 431 -6.28 -3.58 -48.11
CA PHE A 431 -5.67 -4.87 -48.42
C PHE A 431 -5.65 -5.81 -47.20
N VAL A 432 -5.31 -5.29 -46.01
CA VAL A 432 -5.37 -6.03 -44.73
C VAL A 432 -6.76 -6.64 -44.55
N GLY A 433 -7.83 -5.85 -44.67
CA GLY A 433 -9.20 -6.37 -44.56
C GLY A 433 -9.60 -7.34 -45.69
N ILE A 434 -8.92 -7.34 -46.85
CA ILE A 434 -9.13 -8.37 -47.87
C ILE A 434 -8.48 -9.69 -47.45
N MET A 435 -7.27 -9.64 -46.87
CA MET A 435 -6.57 -10.84 -46.40
C MET A 435 -7.29 -11.49 -45.21
N GLU A 436 -7.77 -10.67 -44.27
CA GLU A 436 -8.65 -11.08 -43.17
C GLU A 436 -9.87 -11.85 -43.69
N ARG A 437 -10.68 -11.26 -44.59
CA ARG A 437 -11.86 -11.92 -45.19
C ARG A 437 -11.54 -13.16 -46.05
N GLN A 438 -10.27 -13.39 -46.37
CA GLN A 438 -9.82 -14.57 -47.12
C GLN A 438 -9.21 -15.63 -46.22
N ASP A 439 -9.25 -15.45 -44.89
CA ASP A 439 -8.60 -16.30 -43.90
C ASP A 439 -7.08 -16.44 -44.17
N LYS A 440 -6.46 -15.38 -44.70
CA LYS A 440 -5.02 -15.30 -44.99
C LYS A 440 -4.22 -14.47 -44.00
N LEU A 441 -4.94 -13.76 -43.14
CA LEU A 441 -4.43 -12.97 -42.03
C LEU A 441 -5.39 -13.18 -40.85
N GLY A 442 -4.89 -13.55 -39.68
CA GLY A 442 -5.70 -13.71 -38.48
C GLY A 442 -6.45 -12.44 -38.10
N ASP A 443 -7.65 -12.59 -37.54
CA ASP A 443 -8.55 -11.48 -37.20
C ASP A 443 -7.89 -10.49 -36.22
N GLU A 444 -7.22 -10.99 -35.17
CA GLU A 444 -6.54 -10.16 -34.17
C GLU A 444 -5.37 -9.38 -34.78
N GLN A 445 -4.58 -10.02 -35.64
CA GLN A 445 -3.47 -9.39 -36.36
C GLN A 445 -3.97 -8.34 -37.35
N ALA A 446 -5.05 -8.63 -38.08
CA ALA A 446 -5.68 -7.70 -39.01
C ALA A 446 -6.21 -6.45 -38.29
N GLU A 447 -6.82 -6.62 -37.13
CA GLU A 447 -7.29 -5.54 -36.26
C GLU A 447 -6.13 -4.68 -35.76
N TYR A 448 -5.08 -5.29 -35.20
CA TYR A 448 -3.89 -4.58 -34.74
C TYR A 448 -3.24 -3.76 -35.86
N ILE A 449 -2.96 -4.39 -37.00
CA ILE A 449 -2.32 -3.74 -38.16
C ILE A 449 -3.17 -2.58 -38.67
N THR A 450 -4.49 -2.75 -38.74
CA THR A 450 -5.42 -1.71 -39.19
C THR A 450 -5.44 -0.52 -38.22
N ASN A 451 -5.47 -0.79 -36.91
CA ASN A 451 -5.51 0.26 -35.90
C ASN A 451 -4.20 1.08 -35.89
N GLU A 452 -3.04 0.43 -35.97
CA GLU A 452 -1.76 1.15 -35.99
C GLU A 452 -1.58 1.92 -37.31
N ALA A 453 -1.96 1.36 -38.46
CA ALA A 453 -1.95 2.08 -39.73
C ALA A 453 -2.86 3.32 -39.71
N ASN A 454 -4.04 3.26 -39.09
CA ASN A 454 -4.91 4.43 -38.93
C ASN A 454 -4.28 5.51 -38.04
N ARG A 455 -3.64 5.13 -36.93
CA ARG A 455 -2.91 6.07 -36.06
C ARG A 455 -1.77 6.76 -36.81
N ILE A 456 -1.03 6.02 -37.62
CA ILE A 456 0.04 6.58 -38.47
C ILE A 456 -0.53 7.58 -39.48
N ILE A 457 -1.70 7.33 -40.08
CA ILE A 457 -2.36 8.32 -40.96
C ILE A 457 -2.68 9.62 -40.22
N GLU A 458 -3.19 9.52 -38.99
CA GLU A 458 -3.48 10.71 -38.17
C GLU A 458 -2.20 11.49 -37.83
N LEU A 459 -1.10 10.79 -37.54
CA LEU A 459 0.20 11.43 -37.28
C LEU A 459 0.74 12.18 -38.50
N ILE A 460 0.70 11.56 -39.70
CA ILE A 460 1.13 12.22 -40.94
C ILE A 460 0.29 13.48 -41.20
N ARG A 461 -1.02 13.45 -40.92
CA ARG A 461 -1.90 14.63 -41.09
C ARG A 461 -1.59 15.74 -40.10
N ASN A 462 -1.16 15.39 -38.88
CA ASN A 462 -0.88 16.36 -37.83
C ASN A 462 0.52 16.98 -37.96
N SER A 463 1.47 16.36 -38.68
CA SER A 463 2.78 16.93 -38.98
C SER A 463 2.79 18.03 -40.06
N GLU A 464 1.65 18.31 -40.70
CA GLU A 464 1.50 19.37 -41.72
C GLU A 464 1.09 20.74 -41.14
N GLY A 465 0.87 20.85 -39.81
CA GLY A 465 0.52 22.09 -39.10
C GLY A 465 1.69 22.67 -38.31
#